data_AF-A0A8F3FH07-F1
#
_entry.id   AF-A0A8F3FH07-F1
#
_cell.length_a   1.000
_cell.length_b   1.000
_cell.length_c   1.000
_cell.angle_alpha   90.00
_cell.angle_beta   90.00
_cell.angle_gamma   90.00
#
_symmetry.space_group_name_H-M   'P 1'
#
loop_
_entity.id
_entity.type
_entity.pdbx_description
1 polymer ?
#
loop_
_entity_poly.entity_id
_entity_poly.type
_entity_poly.pdbx_seq_one_letter_code
_entity_poly.pdbx_strand_id
1 'polypeptide(L)'
;MAGLPPEERCEQRLARSKPVMDALLTWAETKSAAVPKSALGKALYYLREQWPYLIRFLGDGQLEIFNNRAERSVKPFVMSRKN
;
A
#
# COMPACT_ATOMS: atom_id res chain seq x y z
N MET A 1 4.32 11.66 11.42
CA MET A 1 3.57 10.80 12.36
C MET A 1 4.46 9.86 13.18
N ALA A 2 5.79 9.87 12.99
CA ALA A 2 6.70 9.13 13.86
C ALA A 2 6.72 9.80 15.24
N GLY A 3 6.53 9.02 16.31
CA GLY A 3 6.50 9.51 17.69
C GLY A 3 5.11 9.77 18.29
N LEU A 4 4.03 9.71 17.50
CA LEU A 4 2.65 9.82 18.02
C LEU A 4 2.15 8.49 18.59
N PRO A 5 1.23 8.49 19.56
CA PRO A 5 0.51 7.29 20.00
C PRO A 5 -0.18 6.58 18.82
N PRO A 6 -0.36 5.25 18.89
CA PRO A 6 -0.94 4.47 17.80
C PRO A 6 -2.34 4.92 17.39
N GLU A 7 -3.16 5.32 18.36
CA GLU A 7 -4.53 5.78 18.17
C GLU A 7 -4.58 7.11 17.39
N GLU A 8 -3.84 8.11 17.84
CA GLU A 8 -3.72 9.41 17.16
C GLU A 8 -3.15 9.26 15.73
N ARG A 9 -2.28 8.27 15.53
CA ARG A 9 -1.78 7.92 14.20
C ARG A 9 -2.88 7.35 13.30
N CYS A 10 -3.76 6.50 13.83
CA CYS A 10 -4.94 6.02 13.09
C CYS A 10 -5.86 7.18 12.72
N GLU A 11 -6.17 8.06 13.67
CA GLU A 11 -7.04 9.22 13.42
C GLU A 11 -6.49 10.11 12.30
N GLN A 12 -5.19 10.45 12.35
CA GLN A 12 -4.57 11.26 11.31
C GLN A 12 -4.54 10.55 9.95
N ARG A 13 -4.36 9.21 9.93
CA ARG A 13 -4.42 8.41 8.70
C ARG A 13 -5.83 8.37 8.13
N LEU A 14 -6.85 8.24 8.97
CA LEU A 14 -8.25 8.31 8.54
C LEU A 14 -8.60 9.70 8.01
N ALA A 15 -8.11 10.77 8.64
CA ALA A 15 -8.38 12.14 8.19
C ALA A 15 -7.65 12.51 6.89
N ARG A 16 -6.40 12.06 6.71
CA ARG A 16 -5.53 12.53 5.62
C ARG A 16 -5.29 11.49 4.53
N SER A 17 -5.04 10.23 4.92
CA SER A 17 -4.64 9.17 3.99
C SER A 17 -5.84 8.43 3.41
N LYS A 18 -6.91 8.19 4.18
CA LYS A 18 -8.14 7.56 3.68
C LYS A 18 -8.73 8.25 2.44
N PRO A 19 -8.94 9.58 2.39
CA PRO A 19 -9.53 10.21 1.20
C PRO A 19 -8.65 10.04 -0.05
N VAL A 20 -7.33 10.00 0.10
CA VAL A 20 -6.39 9.76 -1.01
C VAL A 20 -6.48 8.31 -1.48
N MET A 21 -6.57 7.35 -0.57
CA MET A 21 -6.76 5.94 -0.89
C MET A 21 -8.10 5.73 -1.61
N ASP A 22 -9.19 6.30 -1.09
CA ASP A 22 -10.51 6.19 -1.72
C ASP A 22 -10.49 6.77 -3.15
N ALA A 23 -9.88 7.96 -3.34
CA ALA A 23 -9.73 8.57 -4.66
C ALA A 23 -8.91 7.71 -5.63
N LEU A 24 -7.83 7.08 -5.14
CA LEU A 24 -7.02 6.15 -5.93
C LEU A 24 -7.83 4.92 -6.38
N LEU A 25 -8.63 4.34 -5.47
CA LEU A 25 -9.48 3.20 -5.81
C LEU A 25 -10.50 3.57 -6.87
N THR A 26 -11.22 4.68 -6.67
CA THR A 26 -12.21 5.17 -7.65
C THR A 26 -11.58 5.40 -9.02
N TRP A 27 -10.39 6.01 -9.05
CA TRP A 27 -9.65 6.20 -10.30
C TRP A 27 -9.26 4.87 -10.94
N ALA A 28 -8.75 3.91 -10.16
CA ALA A 28 -8.34 2.60 -10.62
C ALA A 28 -9.51 1.81 -11.21
N GLU A 29 -10.66 1.82 -10.55
CA GLU A 29 -11.89 1.17 -11.03
C GLU A 29 -12.38 1.79 -12.34
N THR A 30 -12.36 3.13 -12.43
CA THR A 30 -12.75 3.86 -13.64
C THR A 30 -11.84 3.52 -14.83
N LYS A 31 -10.53 3.38 -14.61
CA LYS A 31 -9.56 3.06 -15.66
C LYS A 31 -9.53 1.58 -16.04
N SER A 32 -9.82 0.67 -15.10
CA SER A 32 -9.75 -0.77 -15.34
C SER A 32 -10.70 -1.23 -16.46
N ALA A 33 -11.85 -0.58 -16.59
CA ALA A 33 -12.82 -0.87 -17.66
C ALA A 33 -12.28 -0.58 -19.07
N ALA A 34 -11.31 0.33 -19.21
CA ALA A 34 -10.83 0.79 -20.51
C ALA A 34 -9.63 0.00 -21.06
N VAL A 35 -8.88 -0.72 -20.21
CA VAL A 35 -7.58 -1.29 -20.61
C VAL A 35 -7.27 -2.72 -20.10
N PRO A 36 -8.21 -3.69 -20.22
CA PRO A 36 -8.11 -5.00 -19.56
C PRO A 36 -6.90 -5.86 -19.96
N LYS A 37 -6.40 -5.76 -21.20
CA LYS A 37 -5.26 -6.57 -21.70
C LYS A 37 -3.91 -5.85 -21.64
N SER A 38 -3.88 -4.59 -21.23
CA SER A 38 -2.64 -3.81 -21.18
C SER A 38 -1.81 -4.14 -19.92
N ALA A 39 -0.54 -3.75 -19.91
CA ALA A 39 0.29 -3.80 -18.70
C ALA A 39 -0.35 -3.00 -17.54
N LEU A 40 -0.99 -1.87 -17.85
CA LEU A 40 -1.72 -1.07 -16.88
C LEU A 40 -2.95 -1.82 -16.33
N GLY A 41 -3.71 -2.51 -17.18
CA GLY A 41 -4.84 -3.33 -16.75
C GLY A 41 -4.44 -4.43 -15.77
N LYS A 42 -3.31 -5.11 -16.04
CA LYS A 42 -2.73 -6.09 -15.11
C LYS A 42 -2.32 -5.46 -13.78
N ALA A 43 -1.71 -4.28 -13.82
CA ALA A 43 -1.33 -3.55 -12.61
C ALA A 43 -2.55 -3.12 -11.77
N LEU A 44 -3.61 -2.63 -12.42
CA LEU A 44 -4.85 -2.23 -11.76
C LEU A 44 -5.62 -3.45 -11.18
N TYR A 45 -5.62 -4.57 -11.90
CA TYR A 45 -6.15 -5.83 -11.39
C TYR A 45 -5.41 -6.25 -10.12
N TYR A 46 -4.07 -6.24 -10.16
CA TYR A 46 -3.26 -6.57 -8.99
C TYR A 46 -3.48 -5.60 -7.82
N LEU A 47 -3.55 -4.30 -8.09
CA LEU A 47 -3.86 -3.28 -7.09
C LEU A 47 -5.18 -3.60 -6.36
N ARG A 48 -6.22 -3.99 -7.11
CA ARG A 48 -7.53 -4.34 -6.55
C ARG A 48 -7.46 -5.57 -5.66
N GLU A 49 -6.79 -6.62 -6.12
CA GLU A 49 -6.59 -7.85 -5.33
C GLU A 49 -5.83 -7.57 -4.02
N GLN A 50 -4.87 -6.64 -4.04
CA GLN A 50 -4.10 -6.26 -2.85
C GLN A 50 -4.77 -5.21 -1.97
N TRP A 51 -5.89 -4.62 -2.41
CA TRP A 51 -6.55 -3.50 -1.73
C TRP A 51 -6.85 -3.74 -0.24
N PRO A 52 -7.39 -4.91 0.18
CA PRO A 52 -7.68 -5.19 1.58
C PRO A 52 -6.44 -5.11 2.49
N TYR A 53 -5.27 -5.45 1.94
CA TYR A 53 -4.00 -5.37 2.66
C TYR A 53 -3.46 -3.94 2.66
N LEU A 54 -3.56 -3.24 1.53
CA LEU A 54 -3.09 -1.87 1.37
C LEU A 54 -3.82 -0.87 2.27
N ILE A 55 -5.09 -1.09 2.60
CA ILE A 55 -5.83 -0.18 3.52
C ILE A 55 -5.64 -0.51 5.00
N ARG A 56 -5.04 -1.67 5.34
CA ARG A 56 -4.91 -2.16 6.73
C ARG A 56 -4.17 -1.16 7.64
N PHE A 57 -3.17 -0.47 7.12
CA PHE A 57 -2.39 0.51 7.89
C PHE A 57 -3.22 1.72 8.36
N LEU A 58 -4.38 1.99 7.73
CA LEU A 58 -5.26 3.08 8.14
C LEU A 58 -5.89 2.82 9.50
N GLY A 59 -6.21 1.56 9.81
CA GLY A 59 -6.85 1.15 11.07
C GLY A 59 -5.88 0.63 12.13
N ASP A 60 -4.63 0.34 11.76
CA ASP A 60 -3.61 -0.15 12.68
C ASP A 60 -2.44 0.83 12.76
N GLY A 61 -2.37 1.54 13.87
CA GLY A 61 -1.34 2.53 14.16
C GLY A 61 0.06 1.92 14.25
N GLN A 62 0.19 0.63 14.56
CA GLN A 62 1.49 -0.05 14.64
C GLN A 62 2.05 -0.40 13.27
N LEU A 63 1.21 -0.49 12.24
CA LEU A 63 1.67 -0.79 10.89
C LEU A 63 2.35 0.42 10.26
N GLU A 64 3.50 0.16 9.63
CA GLU A 64 4.16 1.11 8.75
C GLU A 64 3.54 1.03 7.35
N ILE A 65 3.39 2.18 6.68
CA ILE A 65 2.89 2.22 5.30
C ILE A 65 3.95 1.75 4.29
N PHE A 66 5.23 1.75 4.68
CA PHE A 66 6.35 1.41 3.83
C PHE A 66 6.87 0.01 4.15
N ASN A 67 7.27 -0.73 3.12
CA ASN A 67 7.85 -2.06 3.26
C ASN A 67 9.33 -2.07 3.64
N ASN A 68 9.87 -0.92 4.09
CA ASN A 68 11.30 -0.72 4.35
C ASN A 68 11.89 -1.79 5.28
N ARG A 69 11.11 -2.25 6.27
CA ARG A 69 11.54 -3.29 7.20
C ARG A 69 11.73 -4.65 6.51
N ALA A 70 10.80 -5.07 5.65
CA ALA A 70 10.91 -6.34 4.95
C ALA A 70 11.98 -6.29 3.84
N GLU A 71 12.12 -5.16 3.15
CA GLU A 71 13.19 -5.00 2.17
C GLU A 71 14.57 -5.09 2.81
N ARG A 72 14.76 -4.48 3.99
CA ARG A 72 16.00 -4.60 4.77
C ARG A 72 16.25 -6.03 5.25
N SER A 73 15.21 -6.79 5.60
CA SER A 73 15.38 -8.18 6.07
C SER A 73 15.69 -9.15 4.93
N VAL A 74 15.22 -8.88 3.71
CA VAL A 74 15.48 -9.72 2.52
C VAL A 74 16.82 -9.41 1.86
N LYS A 75 17.32 -8.17 1.98
CA LYS A 75 18.61 -7.73 1.41
C LYS A 75 19.80 -8.68 1.67
N PRO A 76 20.04 -9.17 2.90
CA PRO A 76 21.15 -10.09 3.19
C PRO A 76 21.09 -11.39 2.36
N PHE A 77 19.89 -11.95 2.16
CA PHE A 77 19.70 -13.22 1.46
C PHE A 77 19.89 -13.10 -0.06
N VAL A 78 19.56 -11.94 -0.64
CA VAL A 78 19.77 -11.67 -2.06
C VAL A 78 21.24 -11.39 -2.37
N MET A 79 21.95 -10.73 -1.46
CA MET A 79 23.37 -10.39 -1.64
C MET A 79 24.30 -11.61 -1.55
N SER A 80 23.96 -12.64 -0.76
CA SER A 80 24.75 -13.89 -0.68
C SER A 80 24.67 -14.79 -1.93
N ARG A 81 23.88 -14.43 -2.95
CA ARG A 81 23.79 -15.20 -4.23
C ARG A 81 24.81 -14.78 -5.29
N LYS A 82 25.74 -13.88 -4.97
CA LYS A 82 26.90 -13.58 -5.83
C LYS A 82 28.13 -14.31 -5.28
N ASN A 83 28.38 -15.51 -5.79
CA ASN A 83 29.69 -16.16 -5.90
C ASN A 83 29.60 -17.19 -7.04
#